data_AF-A0A5F1B6A3-F1
#
_entry.id   AF-A0A5F1B6A3-F1
#
_cell.length_a   1.000
_cell.length_b   1.000
_cell.length_c   1.000
_cell.angle_alpha   90.00
_cell.angle_beta   90.00
_cell.angle_gamma   90.00
#
_symmetry.space_group_name_H-M   'P 1'
#
loop_
_entity.id
_entity.type
_entity.pdbx_description
1 polymer ?
#
loop_
_entity_poly.entity_id
_entity_poly.type
_entity_poly.pdbx_seq_one_letter_code
_entity_poly.pdbx_strand_id
1 'polypeptide(L)'
;MRKRKLPNDFSDVQSLKRFKNSGQEITPYPVIGRSVSDVEQKLSSSQVVKYSTTGDGNCFFHAVFGDNSSGPYKAERAQDMRMEWHKFLSQFTSLDDHNMPDSLRSQLEKVFNMFLNKPGDLTGESDKIKELVEQTKRKIENVEDNVKRLVNKVVSKLNIPCDQAMLNLREYAETLNNHSEDEYDDQYNSEFITRSFLNESKLYQAYLKAIERPNYFIFIEEVQVLASLANIEINVHCEVDGREEQQKFEPNPEMINPEMINNDQLNELLNRESYKLNDELWGSKERETIYLEGNHYSRAKTKEIQEQEDFLLAKRFQIDEILEYCNIPKNISERAKVEKRFDELLAKNADGKIGDVIGQCINDVQQRIKCLEEPVLSRRCSVEKVHVEKTFYQQHVP
;
A
#
# COMPACT_ATOMS: atom_id res chain seq x y z
N MET A 1 -30.41 0.14 4.71
CA MET A 1 -28.94 0.01 4.84
C MET A 1 -28.59 -0.07 6.32
N ARG A 2 -28.17 -1.25 6.81
CA ARG A 2 -27.77 -1.46 8.21
C ARG A 2 -26.26 -1.29 8.31
N LYS A 3 -25.81 -0.29 9.08
CA LYS A 3 -24.41 -0.13 9.51
C LYS A 3 -24.01 -1.35 10.34
N ARG A 4 -22.99 -2.09 9.92
CA ARG A 4 -22.47 -3.25 10.67
C ARG A 4 -21.44 -2.75 11.68
N LYS A 5 -21.55 -3.25 12.92
CA LYS A 5 -20.59 -3.07 14.02
C LYS A 5 -19.61 -4.23 14.00
N LEU A 6 -18.32 -3.95 14.08
CA LEU A 6 -17.33 -4.89 14.61
C LEU A 6 -17.13 -4.57 16.10
N PRO A 7 -17.06 -5.59 16.96
CA PRO A 7 -16.21 -5.40 18.15
C PRO A 7 -15.43 -6.65 18.61
N ASN A 8 -14.24 -6.34 19.15
CA ASN A 8 -13.52 -6.92 20.29
C ASN A 8 -13.22 -8.44 20.31
N ASP A 9 -11.92 -8.78 20.30
CA ASP A 9 -11.23 -9.33 21.49
C ASP A 9 -9.75 -9.62 21.20
N PHE A 10 -8.85 -8.80 21.76
CA PHE A 10 -7.45 -9.16 22.03
C PHE A 10 -7.07 -8.58 23.39
N SER A 11 -7.45 -9.28 24.45
CA SER A 11 -6.72 -9.25 25.73
C SER A 11 -7.25 -10.34 26.64
N ASP A 12 -6.56 -11.48 26.66
CA ASP A 12 -6.37 -12.26 27.89
C ASP A 12 -5.37 -13.36 27.60
N VAL A 13 -4.11 -13.17 28.02
CA VAL A 13 -3.30 -14.13 28.78
C VAL A 13 -2.06 -13.38 29.29
N GLN A 14 -2.05 -13.16 30.62
CA GLN A 14 -0.91 -13.07 31.53
C GLN A 14 0.11 -11.92 31.38
N SER A 15 0.12 -11.04 32.39
CA SER A 15 1.31 -10.83 33.24
C SER A 15 0.96 -10.06 34.51
N LEU A 16 0.93 -10.81 35.62
CA LEU A 16 0.80 -10.33 36.99
C LEU A 16 2.21 -10.00 37.53
N LYS A 17 2.45 -8.76 38.00
CA LYS A 17 3.17 -8.43 39.26
C LYS A 17 3.46 -6.91 39.42
N ARG A 18 2.87 -6.34 40.50
CA ARG A 18 3.32 -5.29 41.46
C ARG A 18 4.49 -4.38 41.03
N PHE A 19 4.44 -3.05 41.21
CA PHE A 19 4.49 -2.39 42.53
C PHE A 19 4.04 -0.91 42.48
N LYS A 20 3.44 -0.43 43.58
CA LYS A 20 3.13 0.98 43.90
C LYS A 20 4.40 1.73 44.38
N ASN A 21 4.47 3.04 44.10
CA ASN A 21 5.00 4.15 44.92
C ASN A 21 4.80 5.46 44.12
N SER A 22 3.84 6.34 44.43
CA SER A 22 3.85 7.44 45.43
C SER A 22 4.77 8.63 45.09
N GLY A 23 4.16 9.78 44.76
CA GLY A 23 4.55 11.08 45.35
C GLY A 23 5.18 12.14 44.44
N GLN A 24 4.47 13.27 44.41
CA GLN A 24 4.93 14.67 44.31
C GLN A 24 5.05 15.38 42.94
N GLU A 25 4.01 16.20 42.71
CA GLU A 25 4.03 17.48 41.99
C GLU A 25 5.15 18.40 42.49
N ILE A 26 5.91 19.02 41.57
CA ILE A 26 6.22 20.47 41.57
C ILE A 26 6.43 20.90 40.10
N THR A 27 5.71 21.93 39.66
CA THR A 27 6.05 22.81 38.52
C THR A 27 6.29 24.23 39.08
N PRO A 28 6.75 25.28 38.34
CA PRO A 28 7.02 25.39 36.89
C PRO A 28 8.24 26.29 36.47
N TYR A 29 8.49 26.33 35.14
CA TYR A 29 9.11 27.40 34.30
C TYR A 29 10.65 27.42 34.08
N PRO A 30 11.16 28.04 32.98
CA PRO A 30 11.28 27.41 31.66
C PRO A 30 12.67 27.64 31.03
N VAL A 31 13.31 26.65 30.42
CA VAL A 31 14.54 26.89 29.64
C VAL A 31 14.46 26.27 28.25
N ILE A 32 14.61 27.18 27.31
CA ILE A 32 14.81 27.05 25.86
C ILE A 32 15.81 25.93 25.54
N GLY A 33 15.37 24.99 24.70
CA GLY A 33 16.23 24.01 24.07
C GLY A 33 15.44 23.16 23.10
N ARG A 34 15.50 23.49 21.80
CA ARG A 34 15.04 22.62 20.71
C ARG A 34 15.77 21.28 20.83
N SER A 35 15.06 20.22 21.18
CA SER A 35 15.51 18.83 21.00
C SER A 35 14.82 18.22 19.79
N VAL A 36 15.59 17.41 19.08
CA VAL A 36 15.31 16.76 17.79
C VAL A 36 14.27 15.63 17.96
N SER A 37 13.08 15.96 18.44
CA SER A 37 11.98 15.01 18.70
C SER A 37 10.66 15.37 18.02
N ASP A 38 10.62 16.46 17.25
CA ASP A 38 9.40 16.91 16.55
C ASP A 38 9.14 16.19 15.21
N VAL A 39 9.92 15.17 14.87
CA VAL A 39 9.75 14.40 13.61
C VAL A 39 8.82 13.20 13.77
N GLU A 40 8.57 12.71 14.99
CA GLU A 40 7.76 11.50 15.21
C GLU A 40 6.34 11.74 15.73
N GLN A 41 5.91 12.99 15.90
CA GLN A 41 4.60 13.29 16.49
C GLN A 41 3.76 14.27 15.67
N LYS A 42 3.68 14.04 14.35
CA LYS A 42 2.75 14.75 13.46
C LYS A 42 2.22 13.90 12.30
N LEU A 43 1.91 12.63 12.53
CA LEU A 43 1.19 11.79 11.55
C LEU A 43 -0.31 11.63 11.87
N SER A 44 -0.80 12.19 12.98
CA SER A 44 -2.16 11.95 13.48
C SER A 44 -3.27 12.80 12.83
N SER A 45 -3.04 13.44 11.68
CA SER A 45 -4.11 14.17 10.97
C SER A 45 -3.89 14.33 9.47
N SER A 46 -3.25 13.37 8.80
CA SER A 46 -3.19 13.38 7.33
C SER A 46 -4.56 12.98 6.79
N GLN A 47 -5.41 13.97 6.53
CA GLN A 47 -6.70 13.76 5.87
C GLN A 47 -6.43 13.06 4.52
N VAL A 48 -6.92 11.83 4.35
CA VAL A 48 -6.72 11.06 3.13
C VAL A 48 -7.77 11.47 2.10
N VAL A 49 -7.33 11.86 0.91
CA VAL A 49 -8.21 12.15 -0.22
C VAL A 49 -8.38 10.86 -1.02
N LYS A 50 -9.63 10.45 -1.23
CA LYS A 50 -10.01 9.22 -1.96
C LYS A 50 -10.48 9.56 -3.36
N TYR A 51 -10.08 8.76 -4.33
CA TYR A 51 -10.53 8.83 -5.72
C TYR A 51 -11.15 7.51 -6.14
N SER A 52 -12.30 7.60 -6.80
CA SER A 52 -13.03 6.42 -7.27
C SER A 52 -12.24 5.67 -8.34
N THR A 53 -12.41 4.35 -8.35
CA THR A 53 -11.90 3.45 -9.39
C THR A 53 -13.04 2.97 -10.28
N THR A 54 -12.70 2.45 -11.45
CA THR A 54 -13.67 1.81 -12.34
C THR A 54 -14.33 0.60 -11.65
N GLY A 55 -15.64 0.42 -11.85
CA GLY A 55 -16.46 -0.57 -11.16
C GLY A 55 -16.67 -1.87 -11.95
N ASP A 56 -15.60 -2.51 -12.40
CA ASP A 56 -15.63 -3.76 -13.19
C ASP A 56 -15.22 -5.01 -12.37
N GLY A 57 -14.92 -4.84 -11.09
CA GLY A 57 -14.39 -5.90 -10.20
C GLY A 57 -12.87 -5.89 -10.02
N ASN A 58 -12.15 -5.03 -10.74
CA ASN A 58 -10.69 -4.91 -10.65
C ASN A 58 -10.22 -3.68 -9.87
N CYS A 59 -11.02 -3.23 -8.90
CA CYS A 59 -10.78 -1.98 -8.16
C CYS A 59 -9.39 -1.89 -7.50
N PHE A 60 -8.81 -3.01 -7.05
CA PHE A 60 -7.43 -3.05 -6.55
C PHE A 60 -6.42 -2.61 -7.62
N PHE A 61 -6.43 -3.27 -8.78
CA PHE A 61 -5.50 -2.97 -9.88
C PHE A 61 -5.70 -1.55 -10.41
N HIS A 62 -6.95 -1.08 -10.45
CA HIS A 62 -7.25 0.30 -10.79
C HIS A 62 -6.72 1.31 -9.77
N ALA A 63 -6.84 1.02 -8.48
CA ALA A 63 -6.32 1.90 -7.42
C ALA A 63 -4.79 2.00 -7.47
N VAL A 64 -4.11 0.87 -7.69
CA VAL A 64 -2.65 0.80 -7.68
C VAL A 64 -2.06 1.32 -8.99
N PHE A 65 -2.49 0.79 -10.13
CA PHE A 65 -1.84 1.01 -11.42
C PHE A 65 -2.58 1.98 -12.34
N GLY A 66 -3.81 2.36 -12.00
CA GLY A 66 -4.63 3.20 -12.87
C GLY A 66 -4.17 4.65 -12.95
N ASP A 67 -4.65 5.31 -14.01
CA ASP A 67 -4.63 6.77 -14.16
C ASP A 67 -6.07 7.31 -14.25
N ASN A 68 -6.20 8.63 -14.16
CA ASN A 68 -7.48 9.33 -14.17
C ASN A 68 -7.78 10.05 -15.50
N SER A 69 -7.10 9.66 -16.60
CA SER A 69 -7.21 10.34 -17.89
C SER A 69 -8.62 10.30 -18.49
N SER A 70 -9.42 9.29 -18.13
CA SER A 70 -10.78 9.05 -18.63
C SER A 70 -11.88 9.19 -17.56
N GLY A 71 -11.55 9.76 -16.39
CA GLY A 71 -12.48 9.93 -15.27
C GLY A 71 -12.04 9.12 -14.03
N PRO A 72 -12.83 8.13 -13.56
CA PRO A 72 -12.40 7.24 -12.47
C PRO A 72 -11.04 6.60 -12.77
N TYR A 73 -10.27 6.31 -11.73
CA TYR A 73 -8.98 5.63 -11.90
C TYR A 73 -9.19 4.30 -12.60
N LYS A 74 -8.46 4.09 -13.70
CA LYS A 74 -8.56 2.89 -14.54
C LYS A 74 -7.17 2.47 -15.00
N ALA A 75 -6.92 1.17 -14.91
CA ALA A 75 -5.78 0.51 -15.53
C ALA A 75 -6.31 -0.30 -16.71
N GLU A 76 -5.88 0.00 -17.93
CA GLU A 76 -6.40 -0.66 -19.14
C GLU A 76 -6.16 -2.18 -19.16
N ARG A 77 -5.11 -2.63 -18.47
CA ARG A 77 -4.71 -4.04 -18.38
C ARG A 77 -5.03 -4.69 -17.03
N ALA A 78 -6.02 -4.17 -16.31
CA ALA A 78 -6.35 -4.66 -14.97
C ALA A 78 -6.74 -6.15 -14.93
N GLN A 79 -7.47 -6.63 -15.94
CA GLN A 79 -7.79 -8.06 -16.04
C GLN A 79 -6.54 -8.90 -16.36
N ASP A 80 -5.64 -8.40 -17.21
CA ASP A 80 -4.37 -9.10 -17.48
C ASP A 80 -3.53 -9.23 -16.21
N MET A 81 -3.47 -8.18 -15.37
CA MET A 81 -2.79 -8.19 -14.06
C MET A 81 -3.37 -9.24 -13.12
N ARG A 82 -4.70 -9.36 -13.08
CA ARG A 82 -5.39 -10.44 -12.35
C ARG A 82 -5.00 -11.82 -12.88
N MET A 83 -4.98 -11.98 -14.20
CA MET A 83 -4.63 -13.25 -14.83
C MET A 83 -3.15 -13.61 -14.64
N GLU A 84 -2.26 -12.62 -14.55
CA GLU A 84 -0.84 -12.83 -14.24
C GLU A 84 -0.66 -13.35 -12.81
N TRP A 85 -1.40 -12.78 -11.85
CA TRP A 85 -1.46 -13.31 -10.48
C TRP A 85 -1.98 -14.75 -10.44
N HIS A 86 -3.06 -15.05 -11.18
CA HIS A 86 -3.56 -16.41 -11.31
C HIS A 86 -2.53 -17.36 -11.93
N LYS A 87 -1.88 -16.95 -13.02
CA LYS A 87 -0.86 -17.73 -13.71
C LYS A 87 0.33 -18.02 -12.80
N PHE A 88 0.78 -17.05 -12.02
CA PHE A 88 1.83 -17.24 -11.03
C PHE A 88 1.46 -18.34 -10.04
N LEU A 89 0.29 -18.26 -9.41
CA LEU A 89 -0.14 -19.24 -8.42
C LEU A 89 -0.48 -20.62 -9.01
N SER A 90 -0.89 -20.68 -10.28
CA SER A 90 -1.23 -21.93 -10.97
C SER A 90 -0.06 -22.91 -11.13
N GLN A 91 1.17 -22.49 -10.82
CA GLN A 91 2.34 -23.37 -10.77
C GLN A 91 2.32 -24.37 -9.61
N PHE A 92 1.50 -24.12 -8.58
CA PHE A 92 1.42 -24.95 -7.38
C PHE A 92 0.10 -25.74 -7.34
N THR A 93 0.10 -26.89 -6.68
CA THR A 93 -1.11 -27.73 -6.57
C THR A 93 -1.83 -27.65 -5.23
N SER A 94 -1.14 -27.19 -4.19
CA SER A 94 -1.59 -27.06 -2.80
C SER A 94 -0.61 -26.19 -2.00
N LEU A 95 -0.95 -25.85 -0.75
CA LEU A 95 0.00 -25.19 0.17
C LEU A 95 1.22 -26.07 0.50
N ASP A 96 1.03 -27.38 0.57
CA ASP A 96 2.10 -28.36 0.80
C ASP A 96 2.93 -28.68 -0.45
N ASP A 97 2.75 -27.96 -1.57
CA ASP A 97 3.62 -28.13 -2.73
C ASP A 97 5.07 -27.82 -2.31
N HIS A 98 5.95 -28.79 -2.46
CA HIS A 98 7.37 -28.69 -2.11
C HIS A 98 8.11 -27.61 -2.89
N ASN A 99 7.55 -27.18 -4.04
CA ASN A 99 8.13 -26.11 -4.84
C ASN A 99 7.63 -24.72 -4.41
N MET A 100 6.62 -24.64 -3.55
CA MET A 100 6.12 -23.35 -3.05
C MET A 100 7.14 -22.74 -2.08
N PRO A 101 7.59 -21.49 -2.31
CA PRO A 101 8.44 -20.80 -1.35
C PRO A 101 7.77 -20.68 0.02
N ASP A 102 8.53 -20.86 1.10
CA ASP A 102 7.98 -20.83 2.46
C ASP A 102 7.30 -19.50 2.79
N SER A 103 7.88 -18.38 2.33
CA SER A 103 7.30 -17.05 2.48
C SER A 103 5.94 -16.90 1.77
N LEU A 104 5.80 -17.50 0.58
CA LEU A 104 4.52 -17.55 -0.14
C LEU A 104 3.52 -18.47 0.58
N ARG A 105 3.97 -19.65 1.03
CA ARG A 105 3.14 -20.61 1.79
C ARG A 105 2.57 -19.97 3.04
N SER A 106 3.42 -19.35 3.87
CA SER A 106 2.98 -18.67 5.10
C SER A 106 2.02 -17.53 4.82
N GLN A 107 2.14 -16.82 3.69
CA GLN A 107 1.20 -15.76 3.35
C GLN A 107 -0.15 -16.31 2.87
N LEU A 108 -0.16 -17.33 2.02
CA LEU A 108 -1.40 -17.98 1.57
C LEU A 108 -2.10 -18.73 2.71
N GLU A 109 -1.37 -19.26 3.68
CA GLU A 109 -1.94 -19.84 4.89
C GLU A 109 -2.78 -18.81 5.67
N LYS A 110 -2.34 -17.54 5.74
CA LYS A 110 -3.15 -16.47 6.33
C LYS A 110 -4.44 -16.24 5.54
N VAL A 111 -4.35 -16.20 4.20
CA VAL A 111 -5.51 -16.06 3.31
C VAL A 111 -6.51 -17.22 3.53
N PHE A 112 -6.01 -18.45 3.62
CA PHE A 112 -6.86 -19.63 3.75
C PHE A 112 -7.48 -19.75 5.15
N ASN A 113 -6.74 -19.37 6.19
CA ASN A 113 -7.27 -19.25 7.55
C ASN A 113 -8.39 -18.21 7.62
N MET A 114 -8.27 -17.12 6.87
CA MET A 114 -9.32 -16.11 6.79
C MET A 114 -10.63 -16.73 6.31
N PHE A 115 -10.64 -17.63 5.31
CA PHE A 115 -11.85 -18.31 4.85
C PHE A 115 -12.64 -19.01 5.98
N LEU A 116 -11.94 -19.65 6.92
CA LEU A 116 -12.57 -20.29 8.08
C LEU A 116 -13.08 -19.24 9.08
N ASN A 117 -12.29 -18.21 9.36
CA ASN A 117 -12.58 -17.24 10.41
C ASN A 117 -13.69 -16.26 10.01
N LYS A 118 -13.78 -15.86 8.73
CA LYS A 118 -14.75 -14.86 8.24
C LYS A 118 -15.42 -15.26 6.91
N PRO A 119 -16.11 -16.41 6.82
CA PRO A 119 -16.65 -16.91 5.55
C PRO A 119 -17.65 -15.97 4.87
N GLY A 120 -18.36 -15.14 5.65
CA GLY A 120 -19.35 -14.19 5.15
C GLY A 120 -18.76 -12.93 4.51
N ASP A 121 -17.49 -12.63 4.75
CA ASP A 121 -16.78 -11.46 4.20
C ASP A 121 -15.89 -11.84 2.99
N LEU A 122 -15.60 -13.14 2.82
CA LEU A 122 -14.45 -13.62 2.03
C LEU A 122 -14.80 -14.56 0.87
N THR A 123 -16.09 -14.75 0.59
CA THR A 123 -16.52 -15.52 -0.59
C THR A 123 -17.00 -14.55 -1.65
N GLY A 124 -16.07 -13.91 -2.36
CA GLY A 124 -16.39 -13.40 -3.70
C GLY A 124 -16.88 -14.57 -4.54
N GLU A 125 -18.20 -14.74 -4.66
CA GLU A 125 -18.95 -15.76 -5.41
C GLU A 125 -18.24 -17.12 -5.66
N SER A 126 -17.59 -17.69 -4.63
CA SER A 126 -17.00 -19.02 -4.71
C SER A 126 -17.80 -19.98 -3.83
N ASP A 127 -18.92 -20.46 -4.38
CA ASP A 127 -19.80 -21.42 -3.73
C ASP A 127 -19.04 -22.66 -3.25
N LYS A 128 -17.97 -23.05 -3.96
CA LYS A 128 -17.10 -24.17 -3.59
C LYS A 128 -16.30 -23.91 -2.33
N ILE A 129 -15.66 -22.74 -2.21
CA ILE A 129 -14.93 -22.40 -0.97
C ILE A 129 -15.91 -22.33 0.19
N LYS A 130 -17.08 -21.74 -0.03
CA LYS A 130 -18.14 -21.66 0.97
C LYS A 130 -18.57 -23.05 1.46
N GLU A 131 -18.85 -23.96 0.53
CA GLU A 131 -19.23 -25.34 0.84
C GLU A 131 -18.14 -26.07 1.64
N LEU A 132 -16.87 -25.96 1.20
CA LEU A 132 -15.74 -26.56 1.91
C LEU A 132 -15.60 -25.99 3.34
N VAL A 133 -15.72 -24.68 3.51
CA VAL A 133 -15.68 -24.04 4.83
C VAL A 133 -16.84 -24.51 5.71
N GLU A 134 -18.06 -24.58 5.19
CA GLU A 134 -19.22 -25.08 5.95
C GLU A 134 -19.04 -26.54 6.38
N GLN A 135 -18.52 -27.39 5.50
CA GLN A 135 -18.21 -28.78 5.82
C GLN A 135 -17.14 -28.88 6.91
N THR A 136 -16.06 -28.09 6.82
CA THR A 136 -14.99 -28.07 7.82
C THR A 136 -15.47 -27.54 9.17
N LYS A 137 -16.29 -26.48 9.19
CA LYS A 137 -16.87 -25.97 10.45
C LYS A 137 -17.71 -27.01 11.17
N ARG A 138 -18.55 -27.76 10.44
CA ARG A 138 -19.32 -28.88 11.03
C ARG A 138 -18.41 -29.97 11.59
N LYS A 139 -17.28 -30.26 10.95
CA LYS A 139 -16.29 -31.21 11.49
C LYS A 139 -15.68 -30.69 12.79
N ILE A 140 -15.28 -29.42 12.84
CA ILE A 140 -14.73 -28.78 14.05
C ILE A 140 -15.75 -28.82 15.19
N GLU A 141 -17.01 -28.45 14.94
CA GLU A 141 -18.09 -28.52 15.93
C GLU A 141 -18.29 -29.95 16.45
N ASN A 142 -18.30 -30.95 15.57
CA ASN A 142 -18.40 -32.37 15.97
C ASN A 142 -17.22 -32.81 16.84
N VAL A 143 -16.00 -32.36 16.51
CA VAL A 143 -14.79 -32.62 17.30
C VAL A 143 -14.91 -31.99 18.69
N GLU A 144 -15.34 -30.73 18.79
CA GLU A 144 -15.54 -30.06 20.08
C GLU A 144 -16.56 -30.80 20.96
N ASP A 145 -17.65 -31.31 20.36
CA ASP A 145 -18.66 -32.09 21.08
C ASP A 145 -18.16 -33.49 21.46
N ASN A 146 -17.30 -34.11 20.66
CA ASN A 146 -16.60 -35.34 21.01
C ASN A 146 -15.66 -35.12 22.21
N VAL A 147 -14.86 -34.04 22.20
CA VAL A 147 -13.97 -33.66 23.30
C VAL A 147 -14.77 -33.48 24.58
N LYS A 148 -15.85 -32.67 24.56
CA LYS A 148 -16.73 -32.47 25.73
C LYS A 148 -17.26 -33.80 26.28
N ARG A 149 -17.71 -34.71 25.40
CA ARG A 149 -18.22 -36.03 25.80
C ARG A 149 -17.14 -36.89 26.45
N LEU A 150 -15.93 -36.91 25.89
CA LEU A 150 -14.82 -37.67 26.42
C LEU A 150 -14.37 -37.12 27.78
N VAL A 151 -14.22 -35.80 27.91
CA VAL A 151 -13.87 -35.15 29.19
C VAL A 151 -14.89 -35.51 30.28
N ASN A 152 -16.19 -35.38 30.00
CA ASN A 152 -17.23 -35.75 30.97
C ASN A 152 -17.17 -37.24 31.36
N LYS A 153 -16.88 -38.13 30.40
CA LYS A 153 -16.69 -39.56 30.64
C LYS A 153 -15.47 -39.83 31.54
N VAL A 154 -14.37 -39.13 31.31
CA VAL A 154 -13.13 -39.24 32.10
C VAL A 154 -13.35 -38.72 33.52
N VAL A 155 -13.89 -37.51 33.68
CA VAL A 155 -14.18 -36.89 34.97
C VAL A 155 -15.10 -37.78 35.81
N SER A 156 -16.16 -38.32 35.22
CA SER A 156 -17.10 -39.19 35.92
C SER A 156 -16.54 -40.57 36.29
N LYS A 157 -15.69 -41.17 35.45
CA LYS A 157 -15.13 -42.50 35.69
C LYS A 157 -13.91 -42.49 36.60
N LEU A 158 -13.04 -41.50 36.44
CA LEU A 158 -11.75 -41.42 37.14
C LEU A 158 -11.74 -40.43 38.30
N ASN A 159 -12.80 -39.63 38.46
CA ASN A 159 -12.95 -38.63 39.52
C ASN A 159 -11.78 -37.63 39.57
N ILE A 160 -11.36 -37.16 38.39
CA ILE A 160 -10.29 -36.15 38.22
C ILE A 160 -10.85 -34.79 37.79
N PRO A 161 -10.12 -33.69 37.99
CA PRO A 161 -10.53 -32.36 37.50
C PRO A 161 -10.59 -32.28 35.96
N CYS A 162 -11.47 -31.43 35.43
CA CYS A 162 -11.61 -31.20 33.98
C CYS A 162 -10.28 -30.81 33.31
N ASP A 163 -9.50 -29.93 33.94
CA ASP A 163 -8.23 -29.45 33.36
C ASP A 163 -7.23 -30.60 33.18
N GLN A 164 -7.20 -31.53 34.14
CA GLN A 164 -6.37 -32.73 34.06
C GLN A 164 -6.88 -33.72 33.00
N ALA A 165 -8.21 -33.82 32.84
CA ALA A 165 -8.81 -34.62 31.77
C ALA A 165 -8.49 -34.06 30.37
N MET A 166 -8.46 -32.73 30.22
CA MET A 166 -8.09 -32.06 28.97
C MET A 166 -6.61 -32.24 28.62
N LEU A 167 -5.71 -32.16 29.60
CA LEU A 167 -4.26 -32.32 29.37
C LEU A 167 -3.88 -33.71 28.83
N ASN A 168 -4.58 -34.75 29.28
CA ASN A 168 -4.28 -36.14 28.91
C ASN A 168 -5.36 -36.73 27.98
N LEU A 169 -6.08 -35.89 27.23
CA LEU A 169 -7.24 -36.30 26.43
C LEU A 169 -6.91 -37.44 25.45
N ARG A 170 -5.72 -37.40 24.84
CA ARG A 170 -5.22 -38.42 23.90
C ARG A 170 -5.10 -39.79 24.56
N GLU A 171 -4.46 -39.87 25.72
CA GLU A 171 -4.32 -41.13 26.49
C GLU A 171 -5.70 -41.68 26.89
N TYR A 172 -6.65 -40.82 27.23
CA TYR A 172 -8.00 -41.24 27.58
C TYR A 172 -8.82 -41.70 26.39
N ALA A 173 -8.65 -41.11 25.21
CA ALA A 173 -9.29 -41.57 24.00
C ALA A 173 -8.83 -42.99 23.65
N GLU A 174 -7.51 -43.24 23.71
CA GLU A 174 -6.93 -44.55 23.47
C GLU A 174 -7.45 -45.57 24.50
N THR A 175 -7.34 -45.28 25.79
CA THR A 175 -7.67 -46.25 26.86
C THR A 175 -9.17 -46.49 27.06
N LEU A 176 -10.03 -45.49 26.83
CA LEU A 176 -11.47 -45.61 27.10
C LEU A 176 -12.32 -45.93 25.87
N ASN A 177 -11.80 -45.68 24.66
CA ASN A 177 -12.50 -45.91 23.40
C ASN A 177 -11.73 -46.82 22.43
N ASN A 178 -10.50 -47.25 22.77
CA ASN A 178 -9.62 -48.04 21.88
C ASN A 178 -9.32 -47.36 20.54
N HIS A 179 -9.24 -46.02 20.52
CA HIS A 179 -8.92 -45.32 19.29
C HIS A 179 -7.43 -45.43 18.94
N SER A 180 -7.14 -45.58 17.65
CA SER A 180 -5.79 -45.38 17.12
C SER A 180 -5.38 -43.90 17.14
N GLU A 181 -4.10 -43.63 16.85
CA GLU A 181 -3.60 -42.24 16.76
C GLU A 181 -4.32 -41.45 15.65
N ASP A 182 -4.52 -42.06 14.48
CA ASP A 182 -5.25 -41.44 13.38
C ASP A 182 -6.73 -41.17 13.74
N GLU A 183 -7.36 -42.11 14.46
CA GLU A 183 -8.74 -41.96 14.92
C GLU A 183 -8.88 -40.90 16.02
N TYR A 184 -7.82 -40.61 16.77
CA TYR A 184 -7.82 -39.50 17.72
C TYR A 184 -7.85 -38.16 16.99
N ASP A 185 -6.95 -37.97 16.02
CA ASP A 185 -6.81 -36.69 15.35
C ASP A 185 -8.07 -36.32 14.55
N ASP A 186 -8.71 -37.29 13.89
CA ASP A 186 -9.97 -37.08 13.17
C ASP A 186 -11.18 -36.78 14.07
N GLN A 187 -11.18 -37.28 15.31
CA GLN A 187 -12.35 -37.21 16.19
C GLN A 187 -12.25 -36.21 17.34
N TYR A 188 -11.04 -35.81 17.73
CA TYR A 188 -10.79 -35.00 18.93
C TYR A 188 -9.82 -33.82 18.73
N ASN A 189 -9.15 -33.70 17.57
CA ASN A 189 -8.15 -32.66 17.34
C ASN A 189 -8.61 -31.62 16.31
N SER A 190 -9.17 -30.49 16.78
CA SER A 190 -9.65 -29.42 15.91
C SER A 190 -8.53 -28.72 15.12
N GLU A 191 -7.32 -28.68 15.68
CA GLU A 191 -6.14 -28.13 15.00
C GLU A 191 -5.75 -29.01 13.80
N PHE A 192 -5.80 -30.33 13.96
CA PHE A 192 -5.56 -31.27 12.86
C PHE A 192 -6.59 -31.09 11.73
N ILE A 193 -7.88 -30.96 12.06
CA ILE A 193 -8.94 -30.69 11.07
C ILE A 193 -8.68 -29.36 10.34
N THR A 194 -8.27 -28.33 11.06
CA THR A 194 -7.96 -27.02 10.50
C THR A 194 -6.79 -27.11 9.52
N ARG A 195 -5.67 -27.70 9.93
CA ARG A 195 -4.49 -27.90 9.05
C ARG A 195 -4.84 -28.74 7.81
N SER A 196 -5.61 -29.81 8.00
CA SER A 196 -6.08 -30.67 6.91
C SER A 196 -6.91 -29.90 5.87
N PHE A 197 -7.74 -28.95 6.31
CA PHE A 197 -8.49 -28.08 5.41
C PHE A 197 -7.58 -27.12 4.63
N LEU A 198 -6.62 -26.47 5.31
CA LEU A 198 -5.70 -25.52 4.67
C LEU A 198 -4.89 -26.20 3.55
N ASN A 199 -4.52 -27.46 3.76
CA ASN A 199 -3.73 -28.24 2.81
C ASN A 199 -4.57 -29.00 1.77
N GLU A 200 -5.90 -28.87 1.81
CA GLU A 200 -6.77 -29.56 0.86
C GLU A 200 -6.57 -29.02 -0.56
N SER A 201 -6.13 -29.87 -1.48
CA SER A 201 -5.94 -29.47 -2.89
C SER A 201 -7.22 -28.89 -3.51
N LYS A 202 -8.40 -29.36 -3.10
CA LYS A 202 -9.69 -28.80 -3.56
C LYS A 202 -9.88 -27.35 -3.13
N LEU A 203 -9.43 -26.96 -1.93
CA LEU A 203 -9.48 -25.57 -1.48
C LEU A 203 -8.59 -24.70 -2.37
N TYR A 204 -7.35 -25.14 -2.62
CA TYR A 204 -6.43 -24.43 -3.50
C TYR A 204 -6.98 -24.27 -4.92
N GLN A 205 -7.56 -25.33 -5.49
CA GLN A 205 -8.19 -25.27 -6.82
C GLN A 205 -9.45 -24.39 -6.85
N ALA A 206 -10.22 -24.35 -5.77
CA ALA A 206 -11.37 -23.45 -5.65
C ALA A 206 -10.92 -21.99 -5.51
N TYR A 207 -9.79 -21.75 -4.86
CA TYR A 207 -9.13 -20.45 -4.75
C TYR A 207 -8.64 -19.94 -6.10
N LEU A 208 -7.88 -20.75 -6.86
CA LEU A 208 -7.45 -20.39 -8.22
C LEU A 208 -8.64 -20.02 -9.12
N LYS A 209 -9.72 -20.80 -9.08
CA LYS A 209 -10.94 -20.50 -9.86
C LYS A 209 -11.66 -19.23 -9.41
N ALA A 210 -11.48 -18.82 -8.16
CA ALA A 210 -12.08 -17.61 -7.63
C ALA A 210 -11.31 -16.39 -8.14
N ILE A 211 -9.97 -16.38 -8.04
CA ILE A 211 -9.14 -15.22 -8.41
C ILE A 211 -9.25 -14.83 -9.89
N GLU A 212 -9.55 -15.79 -10.79
CA GLU A 212 -9.80 -15.51 -12.22
C GLU A 212 -10.98 -14.56 -12.44
N ARG A 213 -11.96 -14.58 -11.54
CA ARG A 213 -13.24 -13.90 -11.73
C ARG A 213 -13.17 -12.45 -11.23
N PRO A 214 -13.72 -11.47 -11.98
CA PRO A 214 -13.75 -10.08 -11.52
C PRO A 214 -14.58 -9.86 -10.25
N ASN A 215 -15.55 -10.73 -9.95
CA ASN A 215 -16.35 -10.67 -8.72
C ASN A 215 -15.57 -11.14 -7.47
N TYR A 216 -14.36 -11.67 -7.63
CA TYR A 216 -13.48 -11.97 -6.52
C TYR A 216 -12.78 -10.71 -6.04
N PHE A 217 -13.11 -10.32 -4.81
CA PHE A 217 -12.50 -9.21 -4.11
C PHE A 217 -11.14 -9.62 -3.55
N ILE A 218 -10.12 -8.84 -3.84
CA ILE A 218 -8.78 -9.04 -3.28
C ILE A 218 -8.81 -8.72 -1.78
N PHE A 219 -8.27 -9.61 -0.96
CA PHE A 219 -8.13 -9.41 0.47
C PHE A 219 -6.86 -8.64 0.79
N ILE A 220 -6.88 -7.97 1.95
CA ILE A 220 -5.70 -7.24 2.43
C ILE A 220 -4.50 -8.18 2.62
N GLU A 221 -4.75 -9.44 3.02
CA GLU A 221 -3.72 -10.47 3.14
C GLU A 221 -3.12 -10.87 1.77
N GLU A 222 -3.82 -10.66 0.66
CA GLU A 222 -3.30 -10.96 -0.69
C GLU A 222 -2.45 -9.83 -1.25
N VAL A 223 -2.56 -8.62 -0.68
CA VAL A 223 -1.81 -7.44 -1.11
C VAL A 223 -0.31 -7.68 -1.04
N GLN A 224 0.18 -8.42 -0.03
CA GLN A 224 1.60 -8.76 0.07
C GLN A 224 2.10 -9.60 -1.11
N VAL A 225 1.29 -10.54 -1.60
CA VAL A 225 1.63 -11.36 -2.78
C VAL A 225 1.68 -10.47 -4.02
N LEU A 226 0.69 -9.59 -4.20
CA LEU A 226 0.58 -8.69 -5.33
C LEU A 226 1.67 -7.61 -5.35
N ALA A 227 2.02 -7.05 -4.19
CA ALA A 227 3.13 -6.10 -4.02
C ALA A 227 4.47 -6.75 -4.42
N SER A 228 4.67 -8.01 -4.04
CA SER A 228 5.87 -8.77 -4.39
C SER A 228 5.91 -9.11 -5.89
N LEU A 229 4.78 -9.54 -6.47
CA LEU A 229 4.67 -9.88 -7.89
C LEU A 229 4.91 -8.67 -8.81
N ALA A 230 4.40 -7.51 -8.42
CA ALA A 230 4.53 -6.27 -9.16
C ALA A 230 5.79 -5.45 -8.77
N ASN A 231 6.56 -5.93 -7.80
CA ASN A 231 7.74 -5.26 -7.25
C ASN A 231 7.48 -3.77 -6.88
N ILE A 232 6.40 -3.52 -6.14
CA ILE A 232 5.94 -2.18 -5.73
C ILE A 232 5.61 -2.14 -4.24
N GLU A 233 5.99 -1.05 -3.55
CA GLU A 233 5.51 -0.78 -2.20
C GLU A 233 4.05 -0.32 -2.22
N ILE A 234 3.16 -0.97 -1.46
CA ILE A 234 1.74 -0.59 -1.37
C ILE A 234 1.41 -0.15 0.05
N ASN A 235 0.95 1.08 0.20
CA ASN A 235 0.43 1.65 1.44
C ASN A 235 -1.09 1.61 1.40
N VAL A 236 -1.70 0.80 2.26
CA VAL A 236 -3.16 0.65 2.35
C VAL A 236 -3.65 1.39 3.59
N HIS A 237 -4.49 2.41 3.37
CA HIS A 237 -5.29 3.00 4.44
C HIS A 237 -6.59 2.22 4.59
N CYS A 238 -6.93 1.82 5.80
CA CYS A 238 -8.17 1.11 6.10
C CYS A 238 -8.75 1.57 7.44
N GLU A 239 -10.06 1.50 7.59
CA GLU A 239 -10.72 1.79 8.86
C GLU A 239 -10.84 0.50 9.69
N VAL A 240 -10.16 0.46 10.84
CA VAL A 240 -10.20 -0.64 11.81
C VAL A 240 -10.82 -0.11 13.10
N ASP A 241 -11.97 -0.64 13.49
CA ASP A 241 -12.71 -0.25 14.70
C ASP A 241 -12.98 1.26 14.82
N GLY A 242 -13.27 1.93 13.69
CA GLY A 242 -13.54 3.36 13.65
C GLY A 242 -12.30 4.25 13.69
N ARG A 243 -11.10 3.65 13.59
CA ARG A 243 -9.82 4.36 13.49
C ARG A 243 -9.20 4.09 12.12
N GLU A 244 -8.69 5.13 11.47
CA GLU A 244 -7.90 4.94 10.26
C GLU A 244 -6.53 4.38 10.64
N GLU A 245 -6.23 3.20 10.14
CA GLU A 245 -4.93 2.55 10.22
C GLU A 245 -4.27 2.53 8.84
N GLN A 246 -2.94 2.51 8.84
CA GLN A 246 -2.14 2.36 7.64
C GLN A 246 -1.36 1.06 7.74
N GLN A 247 -1.49 0.20 6.73
CA GLN A 247 -0.68 -0.99 6.57
C GLN A 247 0.26 -0.81 5.38
N LYS A 248 1.54 -1.12 5.60
CA LYS A 248 2.59 -1.02 4.60
C LYS A 248 2.96 -2.42 4.11
N PHE A 249 2.95 -2.62 2.80
CA PHE A 249 3.34 -3.86 2.14
C PHE A 249 4.55 -3.58 1.24
N GLU A 250 5.72 -4.04 1.67
CA GLU A 250 6.95 -3.97 0.86
C GLU A 250 7.09 -5.25 0.02
N PRO A 251 7.62 -5.16 -1.22
CA PRO A 251 7.89 -6.35 -2.03
C PRO A 251 8.78 -7.35 -1.29
N ASN A 252 8.37 -8.61 -1.25
CA ASN A 252 9.20 -9.69 -0.74
C ASN A 252 9.68 -10.58 -1.90
N PRO A 253 10.93 -10.43 -2.36
CA PRO A 253 11.45 -11.21 -3.47
C PRO A 253 11.52 -12.72 -3.17
N GLU A 254 11.59 -13.12 -1.90
CA GLU A 254 11.58 -14.54 -1.52
C GLU A 254 10.26 -15.23 -1.86
N MET A 255 9.15 -14.47 -1.97
CA MET A 255 7.85 -15.02 -2.37
C MET A 255 7.78 -15.33 -3.86
N ILE A 256 8.58 -14.63 -4.67
CA ILE A 256 8.61 -14.72 -6.13
C ILE A 256 9.98 -15.27 -6.53
N ASN A 257 10.38 -16.43 -5.99
CA ASN A 257 11.73 -16.98 -6.21
C ASN A 257 11.97 -17.25 -7.72
N PRO A 258 12.82 -16.45 -8.41
CA PRO A 258 13.00 -16.56 -9.87
C PRO A 258 13.74 -17.83 -10.30
N GLU A 259 14.54 -18.42 -9.41
CA GLU A 259 15.36 -19.60 -9.69
C GLU A 259 14.51 -20.89 -9.79
N MET A 260 13.37 -20.93 -9.09
CA MET A 260 12.43 -22.06 -9.17
C MET A 260 11.42 -21.90 -10.32
N ILE A 261 11.04 -20.65 -10.60
CA ILE A 261 10.14 -20.26 -11.69
C ILE A 261 10.76 -20.56 -13.08
N ASN A 262 12.07 -20.35 -13.22
CA ASN A 262 12.80 -20.52 -14.48
C ASN A 262 13.59 -21.85 -14.59
N ASN A 263 13.29 -22.87 -13.79
CA ASN A 263 13.98 -24.16 -13.93
C ASN A 263 13.37 -24.97 -15.09
N ASP A 264 13.77 -24.63 -16.31
CA ASP A 264 13.30 -25.24 -17.55
C ASP A 264 13.45 -26.79 -17.53
N GLN A 265 14.46 -27.34 -16.85
CA GLN A 265 14.65 -28.79 -16.73
C GLN A 265 13.63 -29.47 -15.81
N LEU A 266 13.26 -28.83 -14.69
CA LEU A 266 12.24 -29.35 -13.78
C LEU A 266 10.84 -29.20 -14.38
N ASN A 267 10.60 -28.10 -15.08
CA ASN A 267 9.35 -27.83 -15.78
C ASN A 267 9.10 -28.84 -16.93
N GLU A 268 10.14 -29.19 -17.68
CA GLU A 268 10.09 -30.23 -18.72
C GLU A 268 9.85 -31.64 -18.13
N LEU A 269 10.45 -31.95 -16.96
CA LEU A 269 10.23 -33.21 -16.24
C LEU A 269 8.79 -33.35 -15.69
N LEU A 270 8.17 -32.24 -15.28
CA LEU A 270 6.84 -32.20 -14.66
C LEU A 270 5.71 -31.86 -15.66
N ASN A 271 6.00 -31.71 -16.95
CA ASN A 271 5.06 -31.19 -17.97
C ASN A 271 4.39 -29.87 -17.54
N ARG A 272 5.15 -28.96 -16.92
CA ARG A 272 4.68 -27.62 -16.52
C ARG A 272 5.20 -26.60 -17.54
N GLU A 273 4.37 -25.65 -17.96
CA GLU A 273 4.88 -24.48 -18.70
C GLU A 273 5.79 -23.68 -17.76
N SER A 274 7.02 -23.38 -18.19
CA SER A 274 7.89 -22.51 -17.39
C SER A 274 7.24 -21.14 -17.25
N TYR A 275 7.05 -20.70 -16.01
CA TYR A 275 6.51 -19.38 -15.75
C TYR A 275 7.59 -18.35 -15.98
N LYS A 276 7.21 -17.25 -16.62
CA LYS A 276 8.05 -16.06 -16.78
C LYS A 276 7.20 -14.88 -16.37
N LEU A 277 7.71 -14.13 -15.40
CA LEU A 277 7.09 -12.91 -14.91
C LEU A 277 6.94 -11.93 -16.07
N ASN A 278 5.75 -11.36 -16.23
CA ASN A 278 5.51 -10.34 -17.24
C ASN A 278 5.82 -8.94 -16.70
N ASP A 279 7.10 -8.53 -16.77
CA ASP A 279 7.54 -7.22 -16.27
C ASP A 279 6.87 -6.05 -17.00
N GLU A 280 6.53 -6.21 -18.28
CA GLU A 280 5.85 -5.18 -19.08
C GLU A 280 4.42 -4.89 -18.59
N LEU A 281 3.85 -5.77 -17.78
CA LEU A 281 2.49 -5.62 -17.27
C LEU A 281 2.40 -4.62 -16.11
N TRP A 282 3.44 -4.54 -15.28
CA TRP A 282 3.35 -3.94 -13.94
C TRP A 282 3.70 -2.44 -13.87
N GLY A 283 4.05 -1.81 -14.99
CA GLY A 283 4.46 -0.40 -15.00
C GLY A 283 5.74 -0.16 -14.18
N SER A 284 6.13 1.11 -14.01
CA SER A 284 7.41 1.47 -13.38
C SER A 284 7.25 2.18 -12.04
N LYS A 285 6.14 1.94 -11.33
CA LYS A 285 5.86 2.59 -10.05
C LYS A 285 6.62 1.90 -8.94
N GLU A 286 7.38 2.67 -8.15
CA GLU A 286 8.09 2.14 -6.98
C GLU A 286 7.21 2.01 -5.74
N ARG A 287 6.21 2.90 -5.61
CA ARG A 287 5.30 2.93 -4.47
C ARG A 287 3.93 3.44 -4.85
N GLU A 288 2.93 3.05 -4.06
CA GLU A 288 1.58 3.54 -4.21
C GLU A 288 0.78 3.60 -2.91
N THR A 289 -0.19 4.51 -2.85
CA THR A 289 -1.12 4.65 -1.72
C THR A 289 -2.56 4.41 -2.18
N ILE A 290 -3.25 3.50 -1.49
CA ILE A 290 -4.64 3.13 -1.75
C ILE A 290 -5.46 3.15 -0.47
N TYR A 291 -6.78 3.19 -0.60
CA TYR A 291 -7.72 3.09 0.52
C TYR A 291 -8.59 1.86 0.35
N LEU A 292 -8.79 1.10 1.43
CA LEU A 292 -9.70 -0.03 1.50
C LEU A 292 -10.92 0.35 2.36
N GLU A 293 -12.10 0.35 1.74
CA GLU A 293 -13.37 0.58 2.42
C GLU A 293 -14.33 -0.59 2.15
N GLY A 294 -14.57 -1.41 3.18
CA GLY A 294 -15.24 -2.70 3.01
C GLY A 294 -14.43 -3.60 2.08
N ASN A 295 -14.98 -3.93 0.90
CA ASN A 295 -14.34 -4.77 -0.11
C ASN A 295 -13.91 -3.97 -1.36
N HIS A 296 -13.88 -2.63 -1.26
CA HIS A 296 -13.59 -1.76 -2.38
C HIS A 296 -12.28 -1.01 -2.17
N TYR A 297 -11.41 -1.08 -3.18
CA TYR A 297 -10.18 -0.29 -3.24
C TYR A 297 -10.40 0.98 -4.05
N SER A 298 -10.00 2.09 -3.45
CA SER A 298 -9.94 3.41 -4.07
C SER A 298 -8.50 3.89 -4.11
N ARG A 299 -8.21 4.78 -5.05
CA ARG A 299 -6.93 5.47 -5.06
C ARG A 299 -6.91 6.46 -3.89
N ALA A 300 -5.78 6.57 -3.20
CA ALA A 300 -5.61 7.49 -2.09
C ALA A 300 -4.38 8.37 -2.26
N LYS A 301 -4.47 9.60 -1.74
CA LYS A 301 -3.33 10.51 -1.55
C LYS A 301 -3.46 11.18 -0.20
N THR A 302 -2.33 11.46 0.45
CA THR A 302 -2.36 12.37 1.59
C THR A 302 -2.66 13.78 1.08
N LYS A 303 -3.37 14.56 1.89
CA LYS A 303 -3.71 15.94 1.54
C LYS A 303 -2.48 16.79 1.19
N GLU A 304 -1.37 16.61 1.90
CA GLU A 304 -0.12 17.34 1.62
C GLU A 304 0.44 17.00 0.22
N ILE A 305 0.44 15.72 -0.17
CA ILE A 305 0.85 15.31 -1.53
C ILE A 305 -0.11 15.89 -2.56
N GLN A 306 -1.42 15.84 -2.29
CA GLN A 306 -2.42 16.39 -3.19
C GLN A 306 -2.27 17.90 -3.39
N GLU A 307 -2.12 18.66 -2.29
CA GLU A 307 -1.91 20.11 -2.32
C GLU A 307 -0.64 20.49 -3.09
N GLN A 308 0.43 19.71 -2.93
CA GLN A 308 1.68 19.91 -3.66
C GLN A 308 1.52 19.66 -5.16
N GLU A 309 0.83 18.59 -5.58
CA GLU A 309 0.57 18.32 -6.99
C GLU A 309 -0.35 19.37 -7.62
N ASP A 310 -1.41 19.78 -6.91
CA ASP A 310 -2.34 20.83 -7.35
C ASP A 310 -1.61 22.16 -7.52
N PHE A 311 -0.70 22.48 -6.59
CA PHE A 311 0.18 23.65 -6.70
C PHE A 311 1.05 23.58 -7.96
N LEU A 312 1.72 22.45 -8.21
CA LEU A 312 2.56 22.28 -9.40
C LEU A 312 1.75 22.36 -10.71
N LEU A 313 0.54 21.81 -10.72
CA LEU A 313 -0.35 21.89 -11.88
C LEU A 313 -0.84 23.31 -12.12
N ALA A 314 -1.28 24.02 -11.07
CA ALA A 314 -1.68 25.42 -11.16
C ALA A 314 -0.51 26.29 -11.66
N LYS A 315 0.70 26.09 -11.10
CA LYS A 315 1.93 26.74 -11.57
C LYS A 315 2.16 26.50 -13.06
N ARG A 316 2.02 25.25 -13.51
CA ARG A 316 2.20 24.89 -14.93
C ARG A 316 1.24 25.66 -15.83
N PHE A 317 -0.05 25.73 -15.48
CA PHE A 317 -1.05 26.47 -16.25
C PHE A 317 -0.77 27.98 -16.26
N GLN A 318 -0.37 28.55 -15.12
CA GLN A 318 -0.01 29.96 -15.04
C GLN A 318 1.19 30.30 -15.93
N ILE A 319 2.22 29.44 -15.97
CA ILE A 319 3.35 29.61 -16.89
C ILE A 319 2.89 29.53 -18.35
N ASP A 320 2.02 28.59 -18.69
CA ASP A 320 1.49 28.46 -20.05
C ASP A 320 0.68 29.70 -20.48
N GLU A 321 -0.10 30.27 -19.56
CA GLU A 321 -0.86 31.52 -19.77
C GLU A 321 0.06 32.73 -19.94
N ILE A 322 1.11 32.87 -19.12
CA ILE A 322 2.11 33.94 -19.25
C ILE A 322 2.84 33.85 -20.60
N LEU A 323 3.27 32.65 -21.00
CA LEU A 323 3.92 32.43 -22.29
C LEU A 323 3.01 32.85 -23.45
N GLU A 324 1.73 32.49 -23.37
CA GLU A 324 0.73 32.85 -24.38
C GLU A 324 0.45 34.35 -24.41
N TYR A 325 0.26 34.98 -23.25
CA TYR A 325 0.04 36.42 -23.13
C TYR A 325 1.24 37.24 -23.66
N CYS A 326 2.47 36.77 -23.41
CA CYS A 326 3.69 37.41 -23.86
C CYS A 326 4.10 37.02 -25.30
N ASN A 327 3.28 36.23 -26.02
CA ASN A 327 3.58 35.71 -27.37
C ASN A 327 4.93 34.96 -27.45
N ILE A 328 5.31 34.25 -26.40
CA ILE A 328 6.55 33.47 -26.35
C ILE A 328 6.29 32.04 -26.83
N PRO A 329 7.14 31.49 -27.71
CA PRO A 329 7.04 30.08 -28.10
C PRO A 329 7.14 29.16 -26.87
N LYS A 330 6.24 28.17 -26.75
CA LYS A 330 6.21 27.18 -25.66
C LYS A 330 7.35 26.14 -25.73
N ASN A 331 8.52 26.51 -26.26
CA ASN A 331 9.69 25.63 -26.31
C ASN A 331 10.34 25.46 -24.92
N ILE A 332 11.11 24.38 -24.76
CA ILE A 332 11.69 23.98 -23.46
C ILE A 332 12.57 25.09 -22.86
N SER A 333 13.34 25.80 -23.69
CA SER A 333 14.30 26.80 -23.20
C SER A 333 13.62 28.05 -22.65
N GLU A 334 12.63 28.60 -23.35
CA GLU A 334 11.92 29.80 -22.86
C GLU A 334 10.99 29.48 -21.70
N ARG A 335 10.32 28.31 -21.74
CA ARG A 335 9.54 27.81 -20.60
C ARG A 335 10.37 27.75 -19.33
N ALA A 336 11.55 27.16 -19.38
CA ALA A 336 12.43 27.03 -18.21
C ALA A 336 12.89 28.39 -17.65
N LYS A 337 13.09 29.40 -18.49
CA LYS A 337 13.47 30.76 -18.05
C LYS A 337 12.31 31.48 -17.35
N VAL A 338 11.10 31.38 -17.91
CA VAL A 338 9.88 31.94 -17.30
C VAL A 338 9.59 31.22 -15.98
N GLU A 339 9.68 29.89 -15.97
CA GLU A 339 9.51 29.07 -14.76
C GLU A 339 10.48 29.46 -13.65
N LYS A 340 11.78 29.56 -13.96
CA LYS A 340 12.79 29.99 -13.00
C LYS A 340 12.46 31.37 -12.40
N ARG A 341 12.04 32.32 -13.25
CA ARG A 341 11.70 33.66 -12.77
C ARG A 341 10.44 33.66 -11.92
N PHE A 342 9.44 32.88 -12.30
CA PHE A 342 8.21 32.69 -11.53
C PHE A 342 8.52 32.13 -10.14
N ASP A 343 9.41 31.13 -10.04
CA ASP A 343 9.86 30.54 -8.78
C ASP A 343 10.61 31.54 -7.89
N GLU A 344 11.50 32.36 -8.47
CA GLU A 344 12.19 33.43 -7.75
C GLU A 344 11.21 34.46 -7.15
N LEU A 345 10.13 34.78 -7.87
CA LEU A 345 9.11 35.73 -7.41
C LEU A 345 8.19 35.11 -6.37
N LEU A 346 7.81 33.84 -6.52
CA LEU A 346 7.08 33.08 -5.50
C LEU A 346 7.86 33.03 -4.18
N ALA A 347 9.15 32.71 -4.22
CA ALA A 347 9.99 32.63 -3.03
C ALA A 347 10.13 33.98 -2.32
N LYS A 348 10.18 35.08 -3.07
CA LYS A 348 10.25 36.46 -2.52
C LYS A 348 8.91 36.96 -1.98
N ASN A 349 7.80 36.38 -2.42
CA ASN A 349 6.45 36.82 -2.10
C ASN A 349 5.64 35.72 -1.41
N ALA A 350 6.28 34.98 -0.50
CA ALA A 350 5.72 33.80 0.16
C ALA A 350 4.36 34.06 0.86
N ASP A 351 4.14 35.28 1.36
CA ASP A 351 2.90 35.69 2.05
C ASP A 351 2.00 36.62 1.20
N GLY A 352 2.37 36.87 -0.06
CA GLY A 352 1.67 37.82 -0.93
C GLY A 352 0.60 37.20 -1.82
N LYS A 353 -0.09 38.05 -2.58
CA LYS A 353 -1.09 37.59 -3.55
C LYS A 353 -0.40 37.04 -4.79
N ILE A 354 -0.86 35.88 -5.26
CA ILE A 354 -0.36 35.25 -6.49
C ILE A 354 -0.50 36.17 -7.72
N GLY A 355 -1.53 37.02 -7.76
CA GLY A 355 -1.72 38.01 -8.83
C GLY A 355 -0.56 39.00 -8.98
N ASP A 356 0.08 39.37 -7.86
CA ASP A 356 1.23 40.28 -7.88
C ASP A 356 2.46 39.58 -8.48
N VAL A 357 2.66 38.29 -8.15
CA VAL A 357 3.71 37.44 -8.72
C VAL A 357 3.53 37.29 -10.23
N ILE A 358 2.31 36.97 -10.67
CA ILE A 358 1.97 36.83 -12.10
C ILE A 358 2.23 38.15 -12.84
N GLY A 359 1.72 39.28 -12.30
CA GLY A 359 1.90 40.59 -12.91
C GLY A 359 3.37 41.02 -13.01
N GLN A 360 4.16 40.77 -11.97
CA GLN A 360 5.61 41.02 -11.99
C GLN A 360 6.33 40.13 -12.99
N CYS A 361 5.97 38.84 -13.06
CA CYS A 361 6.55 37.90 -14.01
C CYS A 361 6.28 38.35 -15.47
N ILE A 362 5.04 38.73 -15.79
CA ILE A 362 4.68 39.27 -17.11
C ILE A 362 5.51 40.52 -17.43
N ASN A 363 5.61 41.46 -16.50
CA ASN A 363 6.39 42.68 -16.70
C ASN A 363 7.87 42.39 -16.97
N ASP A 364 8.49 41.51 -16.18
CA ASP A 364 9.89 41.12 -16.34
C ASP A 364 10.14 40.43 -17.68
N VAL A 365 9.22 39.55 -18.09
CA VAL A 365 9.28 38.86 -19.37
C VAL A 365 9.14 39.83 -20.54
N GLN A 366 8.19 40.76 -20.49
CA GLN A 366 8.00 41.79 -21.51
C GLN A 366 9.18 42.75 -21.60
N GLN A 367 9.78 43.14 -20.46
CA GLN A 367 11.00 43.94 -20.44
C GLN A 367 12.16 43.20 -21.09
N ARG A 368 12.32 41.91 -20.80
CA ARG A 368 13.34 41.07 -21.44
C ARG A 368 13.14 41.00 -22.95
N ILE A 369 11.91 40.86 -23.45
CA ILE A 369 11.61 40.87 -24.89
C ILE A 369 11.99 42.23 -25.50
N LYS A 370 11.53 43.34 -24.90
CA LYS A 370 11.84 44.69 -25.39
C LYS A 370 13.35 44.95 -25.46
N CYS A 371 14.11 44.55 -24.45
CA CYS A 371 15.57 44.66 -24.43
C CYS A 371 16.29 43.79 -25.49
N LEU A 372 15.63 42.75 -26.01
CA LEU A 372 16.14 41.90 -27.09
C LEU A 372 15.73 42.42 -28.48
N GLU A 373 14.62 43.16 -28.56
CA GLU A 373 14.12 43.81 -29.78
C GLU A 373 14.78 45.17 -30.06
N GLU A 374 15.39 45.81 -29.05
CA GLU A 374 16.18 47.02 -29.25
C GLU A 374 17.44 46.71 -30.07
N PRO A 375 17.67 47.39 -31.22
CA PRO A 375 18.85 47.14 -32.03
C PRO A 375 20.12 47.54 -31.27
N VAL A 376 21.13 46.69 -31.38
CA VAL A 376 22.53 46.83 -30.87
C VAL A 376 23.24 48.14 -31.31
N LEU A 377 22.56 49.02 -32.02
CA LEU A 377 23.09 50.28 -32.56
C LEU A 377 23.19 51.43 -31.55
N SER A 378 22.60 51.34 -30.35
CA SER A 378 22.71 52.42 -29.35
C SER A 378 23.86 52.27 -28.33
N ARG A 379 24.80 51.33 -28.54
CA ARG A 379 25.91 51.08 -27.59
C ARG A 379 27.31 51.48 -28.07
N ARG A 380 27.45 52.27 -29.14
CA ARG A 380 28.74 52.90 -29.54
C ARG A 380 28.58 54.37 -29.91
N CYS A 381 29.62 55.14 -29.59
CA CYS A 381 29.83 56.59 -29.70
C CYS A 381 29.30 57.37 -28.49
N SER A 382 30.17 57.79 -27.55
CA SER A 382 31.07 58.92 -27.80
C SER A 382 32.25 58.96 -26.82
N VAL A 383 33.46 58.66 -27.29
CA VAL A 383 34.71 59.25 -26.76
C VAL A 383 35.70 59.38 -27.92
N GLU A 384 35.95 60.62 -28.35
CA GLU A 384 37.26 61.22 -28.72
C GLU A 384 36.99 62.50 -29.55
N LYS A 385 37.15 63.68 -28.94
CA LYS A 385 38.35 64.56 -28.88
C LYS A 385 38.31 65.64 -29.96
N VAL A 386 38.29 66.90 -29.56
CA VAL A 386 38.94 67.98 -30.31
C VAL A 386 39.73 68.87 -29.36
N HIS A 387 41.02 68.90 -29.63
CA HIS A 387 42.05 69.79 -29.09
C HIS A 387 41.86 71.20 -29.67
N VAL A 388 41.96 72.24 -28.83
CA VAL A 388 42.30 73.60 -29.29
C VAL A 388 43.32 74.19 -28.30
N GLU A 389 44.55 74.34 -28.76
CA GLU A 389 45.58 75.16 -28.13
C GLU A 389 45.37 76.65 -28.46
N LYS A 390 45.60 77.53 -27.48
CA LYS A 390 46.61 78.62 -27.53
C LYS A 390 46.66 79.42 -26.22
N THR A 391 47.80 79.31 -25.51
CA THR A 391 48.71 80.37 -24.96
C THR A 391 48.12 81.63 -24.27
N PHE A 392 48.64 82.23 -23.17
CA PHE A 392 50.02 82.42 -22.66
C PHE A 392 49.98 83.12 -21.25
N TYR A 393 51.01 82.90 -20.40
CA TYR A 393 51.49 83.66 -19.21
C TYR A 393 50.56 83.84 -17.97
N GLN A 394 50.98 83.86 -16.69
CA GLN A 394 52.28 84.13 -16.05
C GLN A 394 52.28 83.67 -14.55
N GLN A 395 53.44 83.15 -14.09
CA GLN A 395 54.13 83.27 -12.78
C GLN A 395 53.35 83.15 -11.43
N HIS A 396 53.66 82.18 -10.53
CA HIS A 396 54.75 82.14 -9.50
C HIS A 396 54.60 83.25 -8.43
N VAL A 397 54.53 83.04 -7.11
CA VAL A 397 55.48 82.54 -6.05
C VAL A 397 54.82 82.92 -4.68
N PRO A 398 55.31 82.58 -3.46
CA PRO A 398 56.05 81.42 -2.94
C PRO A 398 55.18 80.46 -2.11
#